data_AF-A0AAE8QKU1-F1
#
_entry.id   AF-A0AAE8QKU1-F1
#
_cell.length_a   1.000
_cell.length_b   1.000
_cell.length_c   1.000
_cell.angle_alpha   90.00
_cell.angle_beta   90.00
_cell.angle_gamma   90.00
#
_symmetry.space_group_name_H-M   'P 1'
#
loop_
_entity.id
_entity.type
_entity.pdbx_description
1 polymer ?
#
loop_
_entity_poly.entity_id
_entity_poly.type
_entity_poly.pdbx_seq_one_letter_code
_entity_poly.pdbx_strand_id
1 'polypeptide(L)'
;ESTPLPVSLQLKDLKMEYSTQTPYRAAALYNVFLLKRTAAEVMAIFEEVALQAMAACNTHYQDICTRENVQGVGKVKVLRYEALLEHAIHKLGAEEVQAIKQQVQQHRAWDDREKSIRIVDQLMIRCQELAPATVLLYAPPYYPAINSSNHPLVKQSIELMKQTAQTFDIEVEQIHYFNGICDLSYVNYSDASNEWLAFERNTPVWGDTYHIPFKEMAALQGPVLNVGPFGKDAHQKTERLHVDSAFKEMPVMIDTLIKSLF
;
A
#
# COMPACT_ATOMS: atom_id res chain seq x y z
N GLU A 1 4.10 -10.81 15.96
CA GLU A 1 4.33 -10.71 14.50
C GLU A 1 5.45 -9.72 14.23
N SER A 2 6.20 -9.93 13.14
CA SER A 2 7.18 -8.97 12.63
C SER A 2 6.71 -8.45 11.28
N THR A 3 6.97 -7.17 11.00
CA THR A 3 6.71 -6.60 9.67
C THR A 3 7.63 -7.29 8.67
N PRO A 4 7.11 -7.97 7.63
CA PRO A 4 7.93 -8.49 6.55
C PRO A 4 8.67 -7.34 5.85
N LEU A 5 9.83 -7.65 5.26
CA LEU A 5 10.55 -6.67 4.45
C LEU A 5 9.68 -6.25 3.24
N PRO A 6 9.74 -4.97 2.82
CA PRO A 6 9.10 -4.54 1.58
C PRO A 6 9.56 -5.40 0.40
N VAL A 7 8.61 -5.79 -0.45
CA VAL A 7 8.89 -6.62 -1.64
C VAL A 7 8.64 -5.77 -2.88
N SER A 8 9.61 -5.74 -3.80
CA SER A 8 9.41 -5.12 -5.11
C SER A 8 8.40 -5.94 -5.91
N LEU A 9 7.29 -5.30 -6.29
CA LEU A 9 6.27 -5.88 -7.17
C LEU A 9 6.57 -5.61 -8.64
N GLN A 10 7.23 -4.50 -8.92
CA GLN A 10 7.53 -4.05 -10.26
C GLN A 10 8.79 -3.18 -10.26
N LEU A 11 9.66 -3.39 -11.24
CA LEU A 11 10.75 -2.50 -11.59
C LEU A 11 10.85 -2.49 -13.12
N LYS A 12 10.64 -1.32 -13.74
CA LYS A 12 10.64 -1.19 -15.20
C LYS A 12 10.99 0.22 -15.65
N ASP A 13 11.45 0.34 -16.90
CA ASP A 13 11.43 1.63 -17.58
C ASP A 13 9.99 1.99 -18.03
N LEU A 14 9.78 3.25 -18.40
CA LEU A 14 8.48 3.77 -18.83
C LEU A 14 8.37 3.97 -20.36
N LYS A 15 9.28 3.38 -21.16
CA LYS A 15 9.16 3.43 -22.63
C LYS A 15 7.91 2.65 -23.06
N MET A 16 7.18 3.22 -24.00
CA MET A 16 5.98 2.61 -24.58
C MET A 16 6.31 1.75 -25.81
N GLU A 17 7.41 2.07 -26.48
CA GLU A 17 7.82 1.45 -27.73
C GLU A 17 9.31 1.09 -27.69
N TYR A 18 9.66 0.04 -28.44
CA TYR A 18 11.05 -0.36 -28.60
C TYR A 18 11.81 0.71 -29.39
N SER A 19 12.97 1.11 -28.84
CA SER A 19 13.96 1.89 -29.58
C SER A 19 15.34 1.69 -28.96
N THR A 20 16.39 1.98 -29.73
CA THR A 20 17.81 1.90 -29.30
C THR A 20 18.23 3.03 -28.35
N GLN A 21 17.32 3.93 -27.98
CA GLN A 21 17.59 5.03 -27.05
C GLN A 21 17.58 4.58 -25.59
N THR A 22 18.46 5.13 -24.77
CA THR A 22 18.48 4.89 -23.32
C THR A 22 17.19 5.42 -22.67
N PRO A 23 16.48 4.61 -21.85
CA PRO A 23 15.34 5.12 -21.08
C PRO A 23 15.80 6.16 -20.06
N TYR A 24 15.07 7.27 -19.99
CA TYR A 24 15.32 8.36 -19.03
C TYR A 24 14.24 8.45 -17.94
N ARG A 25 13.32 7.48 -17.89
CA ARG A 25 12.21 7.39 -16.92
C ARG A 25 12.00 5.94 -16.54
N ALA A 26 11.84 5.69 -15.24
CA ALA A 26 11.62 4.36 -14.68
C ALA A 26 10.68 4.45 -13.48
N ALA A 27 10.07 3.33 -13.13
CA ALA A 27 9.22 3.18 -11.96
C ALA A 27 9.57 1.90 -11.19
N ALA A 28 9.45 1.99 -9.87
CA ALA A 28 9.55 0.86 -8.96
C ALA A 28 8.36 0.89 -7.99
N LEU A 29 7.67 -0.24 -7.84
CA LEU A 29 6.57 -0.42 -6.89
C LEU A 29 6.96 -1.44 -5.84
N TYR A 30 6.61 -1.14 -4.58
CA TYR A 30 6.90 -1.98 -3.44
C TYR A 30 5.63 -2.24 -2.65
N ASN A 31 5.43 -3.48 -2.22
CA ASN A 31 4.41 -3.83 -1.24
C ASN A 31 4.97 -3.60 0.17
N VAL A 32 4.20 -2.95 1.04
CA VAL A 32 4.61 -2.61 2.41
C VAL A 32 3.48 -2.92 3.38
N PHE A 33 3.79 -3.67 4.44
CA PHE A 33 2.87 -3.88 5.56
C PHE A 33 2.94 -2.72 6.55
N LEU A 34 1.80 -2.13 6.87
CA LEU A 34 1.70 -1.02 7.83
C LEU A 34 1.84 -1.51 9.28
N LEU A 35 1.12 -2.58 9.63
CA LEU A 35 0.95 -3.08 11.01
C LEU A 35 0.56 -1.95 11.98
N LYS A 36 1.52 -1.47 12.77
CA LYS A 36 1.30 -0.39 13.76
C LYS A 36 1.51 1.00 13.16
N ARG A 37 2.06 1.10 11.96
CA ARG A 37 2.38 2.38 11.32
C ARG A 37 1.20 2.92 10.54
N THR A 38 1.16 4.23 10.37
CA THR A 38 0.20 4.89 9.49
C THR A 38 0.75 5.06 8.07
N ALA A 39 -0.11 5.48 7.13
CA ALA A 39 0.34 5.89 5.81
C ALA A 39 1.31 7.08 5.88
N ALA A 40 1.05 8.07 6.73
CA ALA A 40 1.95 9.22 6.87
C ALA A 40 3.36 8.81 7.34
N GLU A 41 3.47 7.92 8.33
CA GLU A 41 4.75 7.40 8.81
C GLU A 41 5.48 6.58 7.75
N VAL A 42 4.75 5.72 7.01
CA VAL A 42 5.36 4.95 5.93
C VAL A 42 5.86 5.85 4.80
N MET A 43 5.11 6.87 4.41
CA MET A 43 5.56 7.85 3.41
C MET A 43 6.83 8.58 3.88
N ALA A 44 6.90 8.99 5.14
CA ALA A 44 8.07 9.66 5.70
C ALA A 44 9.32 8.75 5.69
N ILE A 45 9.18 7.48 6.09
CA ILE A 45 10.27 6.50 6.02
C ILE A 45 10.71 6.30 4.56
N PHE A 46 9.75 6.17 3.64
CA PHE A 46 10.05 5.95 2.23
C PHE A 46 10.76 7.16 1.59
N GLU A 47 10.39 8.36 2.01
CA GLU A 47 11.04 9.61 1.63
C GLU A 47 12.47 9.71 2.15
N GLU A 48 12.73 9.35 3.40
CA GLU A 48 14.07 9.32 3.96
C GLU A 48 14.98 8.35 3.18
N VAL A 49 14.49 7.14 2.90
CA VAL A 49 15.22 6.14 2.10
C VAL A 49 15.49 6.66 0.69
N ALA A 50 14.51 7.30 0.05
CA ALA A 50 14.69 7.90 -1.27
C ALA A 50 15.71 9.04 -1.25
N LEU A 51 15.68 9.91 -0.24
CA LEU A 51 16.64 11.00 -0.06
C LEU A 51 18.07 10.48 0.09
N GLN A 52 18.27 9.46 0.93
CA GLN A 52 19.58 8.81 1.11
C GLN A 52 20.07 8.18 -0.20
N ALA A 53 19.21 7.44 -0.91
CA ALA A 53 19.55 6.81 -2.17
C ALA A 53 19.89 7.85 -3.27
N MET A 54 19.11 8.92 -3.37
CA MET A 54 19.36 9.98 -4.35
C MET A 54 20.58 10.83 -3.99
N ALA A 55 20.89 11.00 -2.70
CA ALA A 55 22.14 11.64 -2.28
C ALA A 55 23.36 10.83 -2.75
N ALA A 56 23.35 9.50 -2.53
CA ALA A 56 24.41 8.62 -3.02
C ALA A 56 24.53 8.64 -4.56
N CYS A 57 23.39 8.60 -5.26
CA CYS A 57 23.32 8.73 -6.72
C CYS A 57 23.94 10.05 -7.21
N ASN A 58 23.59 11.17 -6.58
CA ASN A 58 24.09 12.50 -6.92
C ASN A 58 25.61 12.61 -6.70
N THR A 59 26.13 12.06 -5.61
CA THR A 59 27.58 12.01 -5.36
C THR A 59 28.29 11.22 -6.45
N HIS A 60 27.82 10.01 -6.75
CA HIS A 60 28.42 9.17 -7.78
C HIS A 60 28.35 9.80 -9.18
N TYR A 61 27.23 10.42 -9.51
CA TYR A 61 27.06 11.12 -10.78
C TYR A 61 27.99 12.34 -10.90
N GLN A 62 28.19 13.07 -9.80
CA GLN A 62 29.12 14.20 -9.76
C GLN A 62 30.57 13.75 -9.95
N ASP A 63 30.97 12.62 -9.38
CA ASP A 63 32.31 12.04 -9.58
C ASP A 63 32.54 11.68 -11.05
N ILE A 64 31.54 11.07 -11.71
CA ILE A 64 31.58 10.78 -13.16
C ILE A 64 31.71 12.08 -13.97
N CYS A 65 30.87 13.08 -13.70
CA CYS A 65 30.91 14.34 -14.43
C CYS A 65 32.27 15.04 -14.30
N THR A 66 32.86 14.99 -13.11
CA THR A 66 34.20 15.55 -12.84
C THR A 66 35.28 14.79 -13.59
N ARG A 67 35.23 13.45 -13.56
CA ARG A 67 36.20 12.58 -14.26
C ARG A 67 36.17 12.78 -15.77
N GLU A 68 34.98 12.88 -16.36
CA GLU A 68 34.80 13.05 -17.80
C GLU A 68 34.87 14.52 -18.25
N ASN A 69 35.05 15.47 -17.33
CA ASN A 69 35.07 16.92 -17.58
C ASN A 69 33.83 17.42 -18.34
N VAL A 70 32.64 17.00 -17.89
CA VAL A 70 31.35 17.39 -18.48
C VAL A 70 30.47 18.11 -17.46
N GLN A 71 29.62 19.01 -17.94
CA GLN A 71 28.57 19.62 -17.12
C GLN A 71 27.42 18.63 -16.94
N GLY A 72 27.13 18.26 -15.69
CA GLY A 72 26.03 17.37 -15.36
C GLY A 72 24.64 18.00 -15.56
N VAL A 73 23.61 17.16 -15.64
CA VAL A 73 22.22 17.57 -15.86
C VAL A 73 21.51 18.13 -14.62
N GLY A 74 22.20 18.26 -13.49
CA GLY A 74 21.66 18.69 -12.21
C GLY A 74 21.62 17.58 -11.16
N LYS A 75 21.02 17.88 -9.99
CA LYS A 75 20.87 16.93 -8.87
C LYS A 75 19.47 16.35 -8.85
N VAL A 76 19.37 15.03 -8.71
CA VAL A 76 18.10 14.33 -8.54
C VAL A 76 17.45 14.77 -7.23
N LYS A 77 16.27 15.39 -7.34
CA LYS A 77 15.43 15.79 -6.21
C LYS A 77 14.48 14.67 -5.81
N VAL A 78 14.00 14.67 -4.57
CA VAL A 78 12.91 13.79 -4.13
C VAL A 78 11.68 14.66 -3.90
N LEU A 79 10.56 14.27 -4.50
CA LEU A 79 9.29 14.96 -4.40
C LEU A 79 8.22 13.95 -4.01
N ARG A 80 7.24 14.38 -3.21
CA ARG A 80 5.98 13.66 -3.06
C ARG A 80 5.04 14.03 -4.21
N TYR A 81 4.12 13.14 -4.56
CA TYR A 81 3.13 13.40 -5.60
C TYR A 81 2.33 14.68 -5.33
N GLU A 82 1.96 14.95 -4.08
CA GLU A 82 1.20 16.15 -3.72
C GLU A 82 1.92 17.45 -4.14
N ALA A 83 3.24 17.51 -3.99
CA ALA A 83 4.06 18.67 -4.39
C ALA A 83 4.17 18.79 -5.92
N LEU A 84 4.28 17.67 -6.64
CA LEU A 84 4.24 17.66 -8.11
C LEU A 84 2.88 18.15 -8.61
N LEU A 85 1.80 17.66 -8.00
CA LEU A 85 0.44 18.02 -8.37
C LEU A 85 0.18 19.52 -8.15
N GLU A 86 0.57 20.05 -6.99
CA GLU A 86 0.48 21.48 -6.69
C GLU A 86 1.23 22.33 -7.72
N HIS A 87 2.48 21.97 -8.02
CA HIS A 87 3.29 22.66 -9.04
C HIS A 87 2.64 22.60 -10.43
N ALA A 88 2.15 21.42 -10.82
CA ALA A 88 1.49 21.22 -12.12
C ALA A 88 0.21 22.06 -12.24
N ILE A 89 -0.60 22.14 -11.17
CA ILE A 89 -1.82 22.97 -11.14
C ILE A 89 -1.45 24.45 -11.27
N HIS A 90 -0.44 24.91 -10.53
CA HIS A 90 0.03 26.30 -10.61
C HIS A 90 0.54 26.66 -12.01
N LYS A 91 1.24 25.74 -12.68
CA LYS A 91 1.84 25.96 -14.00
C LYS A 91 0.86 25.84 -15.16
N LEU A 92 0.03 24.79 -15.16
CA LEU A 92 -0.79 24.39 -16.31
C LEU A 92 -2.26 24.79 -16.15
N GLY A 93 -2.70 25.04 -14.91
CA GLY A 93 -4.11 25.19 -14.55
C GLY A 93 -4.77 23.85 -14.20
N ALA A 94 -5.76 23.91 -13.30
CA ALA A 94 -6.45 22.72 -12.79
C ALA A 94 -7.20 21.94 -13.88
N GLU A 95 -7.78 22.64 -14.87
CA GLU A 95 -8.51 22.00 -15.98
C GLU A 95 -7.60 21.12 -16.84
N GLU A 96 -6.42 21.63 -17.21
CA GLU A 96 -5.45 20.88 -18.02
C GLU A 96 -4.90 19.68 -17.25
N VAL A 97 -4.59 19.84 -15.96
CA VAL A 97 -4.16 18.72 -15.10
C VAL A 97 -5.24 17.64 -15.04
N GLN A 98 -6.51 18.02 -14.91
CA GLN A 98 -7.60 17.04 -14.90
C GLN A 98 -7.78 16.37 -16.27
N ALA A 99 -7.61 17.09 -17.38
CA ALA A 99 -7.64 16.50 -18.73
C ALA A 99 -6.54 15.44 -18.91
N ILE A 100 -5.31 15.73 -18.44
CA ILE A 100 -4.19 14.77 -18.44
C ILE A 100 -4.55 13.51 -17.64
N LYS A 101 -5.08 13.67 -16.43
CA LYS A 101 -5.52 12.55 -15.58
C LYS A 101 -6.60 11.71 -16.27
N GLN A 102 -7.61 12.36 -16.85
CA GLN A 102 -8.70 11.69 -17.57
C GLN A 102 -8.20 10.91 -18.78
N GLN A 103 -7.26 11.45 -19.56
CA GLN A 103 -6.68 10.74 -20.69
C GLN A 103 -6.04 9.42 -20.25
N VAL A 104 -5.28 9.44 -19.15
CA VAL A 104 -4.69 8.22 -18.58
C VAL A 104 -5.77 7.25 -18.10
N GLN A 105 -6.81 7.76 -17.43
CA GLN A 105 -7.89 6.92 -16.88
C GLN A 105 -8.72 6.20 -17.94
N GLN A 106 -8.85 6.78 -19.14
CA GLN A 106 -9.58 6.18 -20.27
C GLN A 106 -8.91 4.91 -20.82
N HIS A 107 -7.62 4.68 -20.50
CA HIS A 107 -6.94 3.44 -20.87
C HIS A 107 -7.44 2.25 -20.04
N ARG A 108 -8.41 1.51 -20.59
CA ARG A 108 -9.07 0.35 -19.93
C ARG A 108 -8.14 -0.83 -19.64
N ALA A 109 -7.03 -0.97 -20.36
CA ALA A 109 -6.07 -2.05 -20.14
C ALA A 109 -5.18 -1.83 -18.91
N TRP A 110 -5.17 -0.62 -18.35
CA TRP A 110 -4.34 -0.27 -17.20
C TRP A 110 -5.15 -0.39 -15.91
N ASP A 111 -4.55 -1.06 -14.92
CA ASP A 111 -5.05 -1.02 -13.56
C ASP A 111 -4.70 0.31 -12.88
N ASP A 112 -5.18 0.50 -11.66
CA ASP A 112 -4.97 1.76 -10.93
C ASP A 112 -3.49 2.00 -10.56
N ARG A 113 -2.67 0.95 -10.49
CA ARG A 113 -1.23 1.06 -10.23
C ARG A 113 -0.53 1.66 -11.45
N GLU A 114 -0.80 1.10 -12.62
CA GLU A 114 -0.27 1.61 -13.88
C GLU A 114 -0.78 3.02 -14.15
N LYS A 115 -2.09 3.29 -13.97
CA LYS A 115 -2.65 4.64 -14.11
C LYS A 115 -1.97 5.64 -13.18
N SER A 116 -1.71 5.27 -11.92
CA SER A 116 -0.99 6.14 -10.97
C SER A 116 0.40 6.51 -11.48
N ILE A 117 1.16 5.53 -11.96
CA ILE A 117 2.49 5.76 -12.56
C ILE A 117 2.37 6.66 -13.79
N ARG A 118 1.40 6.40 -14.69
CA ARG A 118 1.23 7.14 -15.94
C ARG A 118 0.77 8.58 -15.72
N ILE A 119 -0.05 8.85 -14.71
CA ILE A 119 -0.41 10.22 -14.33
C ILE A 119 0.85 10.98 -13.90
N VAL A 120 1.63 10.44 -12.96
CA VAL A 120 2.88 11.05 -12.49
C VAL A 120 3.84 11.29 -13.66
N ASP A 121 3.97 10.30 -14.53
CA ASP A 121 4.81 10.37 -15.72
C ASP A 121 4.41 11.51 -16.66
N GLN A 122 3.12 11.66 -16.99
CA GLN A 122 2.63 12.75 -17.84
C GLN A 122 2.82 14.13 -17.19
N LEU A 123 2.56 14.25 -15.89
CA LEU A 123 2.78 15.51 -15.16
C LEU A 123 4.26 15.91 -15.16
N MET A 124 5.17 14.96 -14.93
CA MET A 124 6.61 15.20 -15.01
C MET A 124 7.07 15.61 -16.41
N ILE A 125 6.51 15.02 -17.49
CA ILE A 125 6.81 15.45 -18.87
C ILE A 125 6.40 16.91 -19.10
N ARG A 126 5.33 17.40 -18.45
CA ARG A 126 4.89 18.80 -18.56
C ARG A 126 5.59 19.74 -17.57
N CYS A 127 6.24 19.20 -16.54
CA CYS A 127 6.98 19.93 -15.51
C CYS A 127 8.48 19.61 -15.54
N GLN A 128 9.09 19.63 -16.72
CA GLN A 128 10.48 19.18 -16.94
C GLN A 128 11.53 19.98 -16.16
N GLU A 129 11.22 21.23 -15.78
CA GLU A 129 12.06 22.07 -14.92
C GLU A 129 12.27 21.50 -13.51
N LEU A 130 11.42 20.56 -13.08
CA LEU A 130 11.60 19.83 -11.83
C LEU A 130 12.64 18.71 -11.97
N ALA A 131 12.93 18.27 -13.19
CA ALA A 131 13.87 17.19 -13.47
C ALA A 131 15.33 17.64 -13.26
N PRO A 132 16.24 16.71 -12.91
CA PRO A 132 15.95 15.31 -12.58
C PRO A 132 15.28 15.16 -11.20
N ALA A 133 14.31 14.25 -11.09
CA ALA A 133 13.56 14.01 -9.86
C ALA A 133 13.06 12.57 -9.72
N THR A 134 12.93 12.13 -8.48
CA THR A 134 12.21 10.94 -8.04
C THR A 134 10.92 11.38 -7.39
N VAL A 135 9.79 10.86 -7.86
CA VAL A 135 8.46 11.19 -7.31
C VAL A 135 7.95 9.99 -6.52
N LEU A 136 7.58 10.23 -5.26
CA LEU A 136 7.00 9.26 -4.35
C LEU A 136 5.48 9.36 -4.43
N LEU A 137 4.83 8.21 -4.52
CA LEU A 137 3.38 8.09 -4.60
C LEU A 137 2.91 6.83 -3.89
N TYR A 138 1.63 6.81 -3.55
CA TYR A 138 0.88 5.59 -3.28
C TYR A 138 0.19 5.11 -4.54
N ALA A 139 0.19 3.79 -4.72
CA ALA A 139 -0.54 3.10 -5.78
C ALA A 139 -1.55 2.15 -5.12
N PRO A 140 -2.84 2.19 -5.50
CA PRO A 140 -3.85 1.29 -4.94
C PRO A 140 -3.55 -0.22 -5.15
N PRO A 141 -4.16 -1.12 -4.36
CA PRO A 141 -5.12 -0.86 -3.27
C PRO A 141 -4.45 -0.58 -1.92
N TYR A 142 -5.22 0.03 -1.00
CA TYR A 142 -4.85 0.27 0.39
C TYR A 142 -5.74 -0.55 1.32
N TYR A 143 -5.09 -1.34 2.17
CA TYR A 143 -5.72 -2.09 3.23
C TYR A 143 -5.22 -1.53 4.56
N PRO A 144 -6.08 -0.82 5.32
CA PRO A 144 -5.71 -0.36 6.64
C PRO A 144 -5.30 -1.54 7.53
N ALA A 145 -4.22 -1.36 8.30
CA ALA A 145 -3.88 -2.30 9.35
C ALA A 145 -4.73 -2.00 10.57
N ILE A 146 -5.64 -2.92 10.90
CA ILE A 146 -6.53 -2.81 12.06
C ILE A 146 -6.16 -3.85 13.11
N ASN A 147 -6.46 -3.55 14.36
CA ASN A 147 -6.18 -4.45 15.47
C ASN A 147 -7.22 -4.30 16.58
N SER A 148 -8.06 -5.32 16.78
CA SER A 148 -9.10 -5.34 17.82
C SER A 148 -8.68 -6.12 19.07
N SER A 149 -7.40 -6.48 19.23
CA SER A 149 -6.92 -7.35 20.32
C SER A 149 -7.22 -6.81 21.72
N ASN A 150 -7.36 -5.50 21.85
CA ASN A 150 -7.66 -4.85 23.12
C ASN A 150 -9.17 -4.74 23.43
N HIS A 151 -10.03 -5.01 22.46
CA HIS A 151 -11.48 -4.89 22.64
C HIS A 151 -11.99 -5.98 23.60
N PRO A 152 -12.80 -5.66 24.63
CA PRO A 152 -13.26 -6.65 25.62
C PRO A 152 -13.95 -7.87 25.02
N LEU A 153 -14.85 -7.65 24.04
CA LEU A 153 -15.54 -8.73 23.32
C LEU A 153 -14.54 -9.68 22.63
N VAL A 154 -13.52 -9.12 21.96
CA VAL A 154 -12.51 -9.91 21.24
C VAL A 154 -11.66 -10.73 22.21
N LYS A 155 -11.27 -10.16 23.36
CA LYS A 155 -10.56 -10.91 24.41
C LYS A 155 -11.37 -12.10 24.91
N GLN A 156 -12.66 -11.89 25.19
CA GLN A 156 -13.56 -12.96 25.63
C GLN A 156 -13.74 -14.03 24.55
N SER A 157 -13.95 -13.62 23.30
CA SER A 157 -14.05 -14.54 22.16
C SER A 157 -12.78 -15.37 21.96
N ILE A 158 -11.58 -14.77 22.09
CA ILE A 158 -10.31 -15.49 21.96
C ILE A 158 -10.17 -16.53 23.08
N GLU A 159 -10.49 -16.16 24.32
CA GLU A 159 -10.42 -17.09 25.45
C GLU A 159 -11.39 -18.27 25.27
N LEU A 160 -12.62 -17.99 24.83
CA LEU A 160 -13.59 -19.03 24.50
C LEU A 160 -13.09 -19.97 23.39
N MET A 161 -12.44 -19.42 22.35
CA MET A 161 -11.86 -20.21 21.27
C MET A 161 -10.72 -21.09 21.73
N LYS A 162 -9.86 -20.61 22.64
CA LYS A 162 -8.83 -21.44 23.25
C LYS A 162 -9.42 -22.58 24.07
N GLN A 163 -10.45 -22.29 24.89
CA GLN A 163 -11.12 -23.30 25.71
C GLN A 163 -11.84 -24.35 24.85
N THR A 164 -12.48 -23.94 23.76
CA THR A 164 -13.19 -24.86 22.86
C THR A 164 -12.20 -25.68 22.03
N ALA A 165 -11.07 -25.10 21.60
CA ALA A 165 -10.02 -25.86 20.92
C ALA A 165 -9.44 -26.98 21.78
N GLN A 166 -9.33 -26.76 23.10
CA GLN A 166 -8.86 -27.79 24.05
C GLN A 166 -9.78 -29.02 24.10
N THR A 167 -11.09 -28.90 23.79
CA THR A 167 -11.97 -30.08 23.75
C THR A 167 -11.68 -31.02 22.57
N PHE A 168 -10.87 -30.56 21.62
CA PHE A 168 -10.39 -31.34 20.48
C PHE A 168 -8.90 -31.69 20.60
N ASP A 169 -8.27 -31.41 21.75
CA ASP A 169 -6.82 -31.56 21.98
C ASP A 169 -5.96 -30.71 21.01
N ILE A 170 -6.43 -29.50 20.67
CA ILE A 170 -5.76 -28.59 19.74
C ILE A 170 -5.31 -27.32 20.46
N GLU A 171 -4.10 -26.89 20.14
CA GLU A 171 -3.57 -25.60 20.57
C GLU A 171 -3.82 -24.54 19.49
N VAL A 172 -4.38 -23.40 19.92
CA VAL A 172 -4.63 -22.24 19.05
C VAL A 172 -3.97 -21.00 19.64
N GLU A 173 -3.29 -20.24 18.77
CA GLU A 173 -2.62 -19.00 19.13
C GLU A 173 -3.38 -17.80 18.54
N GLN A 174 -3.28 -16.67 19.25
CA GLN A 174 -3.78 -15.41 18.73
C GLN A 174 -2.75 -14.79 17.81
N ILE A 175 -3.20 -14.36 16.63
CA ILE A 175 -2.45 -13.49 15.73
C ILE A 175 -3.11 -12.10 15.75
N HIS A 176 -2.32 -11.06 15.96
CA HIS A 176 -2.74 -9.67 16.05
C HIS A 176 -2.89 -8.99 14.69
N TYR A 177 -2.11 -9.42 13.69
CA TYR A 177 -2.17 -8.91 12.33
C TYR A 177 -2.13 -10.06 11.33
N PHE A 178 -3.16 -10.16 10.50
CA PHE A 178 -3.20 -11.12 9.42
C PHE A 178 -2.31 -10.63 8.27
N ASN A 179 -1.30 -11.42 7.89
CA ASN A 179 -0.34 -11.07 6.83
C ASN A 179 -0.89 -11.33 5.41
N GLY A 180 -2.21 -11.39 5.25
CA GLY A 180 -2.91 -11.49 3.98
C GLY A 180 -3.87 -10.33 3.79
N ILE A 181 -4.54 -10.31 2.63
CA ILE A 181 -5.58 -9.33 2.34
C ILE A 181 -6.87 -9.75 3.03
N CYS A 182 -7.53 -8.82 3.73
CA CYS A 182 -8.80 -9.10 4.40
C CYS A 182 -9.67 -7.85 4.41
N ASP A 183 -10.89 -7.95 3.88
CA ASP A 183 -11.83 -6.83 3.82
C ASP A 183 -12.33 -6.38 5.20
N LEU A 184 -12.11 -7.20 6.24
CA LEU A 184 -12.31 -6.78 7.62
C LEU A 184 -11.48 -5.54 7.98
N SER A 185 -10.36 -5.28 7.29
CA SER A 185 -9.58 -4.04 7.39
C SER A 185 -10.40 -2.76 7.24
N TYR A 186 -11.57 -2.83 6.59
CA TYR A 186 -12.42 -1.67 6.37
C TYR A 186 -13.44 -1.41 7.50
N VAL A 187 -13.70 -2.37 8.39
CA VAL A 187 -14.81 -2.24 9.36
C VAL A 187 -14.40 -1.74 10.75
N ASN A 188 -13.10 -1.77 11.06
CA ASN A 188 -12.55 -1.29 12.33
C ASN A 188 -11.43 -0.27 12.13
N TYR A 189 -11.64 0.68 11.23
CA TYR A 189 -10.67 1.73 11.00
C TYR A 189 -10.71 2.76 12.14
N SER A 190 -9.58 2.99 12.81
CA SER A 190 -9.45 4.04 13.81
C SER A 190 -8.22 4.88 13.51
N ASP A 191 -8.42 6.06 12.93
CA ASP A 191 -7.37 7.04 12.70
C ASP A 191 -7.90 8.41 13.12
N ALA A 192 -7.67 8.72 14.40
CA ALA A 192 -8.09 9.98 14.99
C ALA A 192 -7.23 11.17 14.52
N SER A 193 -6.05 10.92 13.95
CA SER A 193 -5.08 11.94 13.54
C SER A 193 -5.23 12.37 12.07
N ASN A 194 -6.17 11.76 11.33
CA ASN A 194 -6.34 11.97 9.89
C ASN A 194 -5.08 11.67 9.07
N GLU A 195 -4.26 10.71 9.52
CA GLU A 195 -3.02 10.34 8.85
C GLU A 195 -3.27 9.65 7.50
N TRP A 196 -4.49 9.13 7.27
CA TRP A 196 -4.98 8.72 5.96
C TRP A 196 -4.96 9.83 4.89
N LEU A 197 -4.96 11.11 5.28
CA LEU A 197 -4.83 12.22 4.32
C LEU A 197 -3.52 12.15 3.53
N ALA A 198 -2.45 11.63 4.13
CA ALA A 198 -1.19 11.41 3.42
C ALA A 198 -1.35 10.39 2.29
N PHE A 199 -2.18 9.36 2.49
CA PHE A 199 -2.52 8.39 1.46
C PHE A 199 -3.33 9.04 0.34
N GLU A 200 -4.41 9.74 0.69
CA GLU A 200 -5.26 10.48 -0.26
C GLU A 200 -4.44 11.44 -1.13
N ARG A 201 -3.68 12.35 -0.50
CA ARG A 201 -2.93 13.40 -1.20
C ARG A 201 -1.82 12.87 -2.10
N ASN A 202 -1.30 11.69 -1.78
CA ASN A 202 -0.21 11.06 -2.53
C ASN A 202 -0.66 9.90 -3.43
N THR A 203 -1.96 9.73 -3.65
CA THR A 203 -2.51 8.72 -4.58
C THR A 203 -3.02 9.40 -5.86
N PRO A 204 -2.38 9.24 -7.02
CA PRO A 204 -2.72 10.01 -8.22
C PRO A 204 -4.12 9.78 -8.79
N VAL A 205 -4.67 8.58 -8.58
CA VAL A 205 -6.01 8.17 -9.05
C VAL A 205 -7.11 8.42 -8.01
N TRP A 206 -6.77 9.04 -6.88
CA TRP A 206 -7.71 9.28 -5.78
C TRP A 206 -8.87 10.17 -6.21
N GLY A 207 -10.08 9.77 -5.84
CA GLY A 207 -11.33 10.47 -6.17
C GLY A 207 -11.82 10.24 -7.60
N ASP A 208 -11.02 9.61 -8.46
CA ASP A 208 -11.40 9.27 -9.84
C ASP A 208 -11.74 7.77 -9.95
N THR A 209 -10.74 6.89 -10.09
CA THR A 209 -10.95 5.44 -10.21
C THR A 209 -10.82 4.70 -8.89
N TYR A 210 -10.27 5.35 -7.86
CA TYR A 210 -10.07 4.76 -6.54
C TYR A 210 -10.47 5.72 -5.42
N HIS A 211 -11.18 5.22 -4.42
CA HIS A 211 -11.48 5.96 -3.18
C HIS A 211 -11.70 4.98 -2.03
N ILE A 212 -11.50 5.44 -0.80
CA ILE A 212 -11.87 4.73 0.42
C ILE A 212 -12.73 5.67 1.29
N PRO A 213 -13.90 5.23 1.79
CA PRO A 213 -14.76 6.04 2.65
C PRO A 213 -14.25 6.07 4.10
N PHE A 214 -13.07 6.69 4.32
CA PHE A 214 -12.39 6.67 5.62
C PHE A 214 -13.23 7.21 6.78
N LYS A 215 -14.09 8.20 6.53
CA LYS A 215 -14.96 8.80 7.55
C LYS A 215 -16.05 7.83 7.99
N GLU A 216 -16.68 7.15 7.03
CA GLU A 216 -17.72 6.16 7.25
C GLU A 216 -17.14 4.92 7.96
N MET A 217 -15.94 4.47 7.55
CA MET A 217 -15.22 3.40 8.21
C MET A 217 -14.89 3.72 9.67
N ALA A 218 -14.47 4.96 9.93
CA ALA A 218 -14.19 5.43 11.29
C ALA A 218 -15.44 5.52 12.18
N ALA A 219 -16.63 5.68 11.58
CA ALA A 219 -17.90 5.70 12.31
C ALA A 219 -18.41 4.30 12.69
N LEU A 220 -18.00 3.25 11.97
CA LEU A 220 -18.48 1.88 12.20
C LEU A 220 -17.90 1.24 13.46
N GLN A 221 -16.58 1.39 13.68
CA GLN A 221 -15.84 0.91 14.87
C GLN A 221 -16.16 -0.54 15.29
N GLY A 222 -16.49 -1.42 14.34
CA GLY A 222 -16.88 -2.79 14.62
C GLY A 222 -15.66 -3.63 14.98
N PRO A 223 -15.56 -4.23 16.19
CA PRO A 223 -14.42 -5.09 16.51
C PRO A 223 -14.39 -6.30 15.58
N VAL A 224 -13.19 -6.66 15.11
CA VAL A 224 -13.00 -7.80 14.21
C VAL A 224 -12.27 -8.94 14.90
N LEU A 225 -12.67 -10.16 14.57
CA LEU A 225 -11.95 -11.37 14.90
C LEU A 225 -12.04 -12.29 13.69
N ASN A 226 -10.89 -12.62 13.10
CA ASN A 226 -10.83 -13.60 12.03
C ASN A 226 -10.60 -14.98 12.65
N VAL A 227 -11.49 -15.93 12.36
CA VAL A 227 -11.41 -17.32 12.83
C VAL A 227 -11.59 -18.21 11.61
N GLY A 228 -10.69 -19.16 11.41
CA GLY A 228 -10.72 -20.04 10.26
C GLY A 228 -9.94 -21.32 10.49
N PRO A 229 -10.16 -22.32 9.63
CA PRO A 229 -9.53 -23.62 9.74
C PRO A 229 -8.04 -23.57 9.41
N PHE A 230 -7.32 -24.59 9.89
CA PHE A 230 -5.90 -24.73 9.58
C PHE A 230 -5.69 -25.08 8.10
N GLY A 231 -5.04 -24.16 7.39
CA GLY A 231 -4.69 -24.29 5.98
C GLY A 231 -3.26 -23.88 5.71
N LYS A 232 -2.77 -24.23 4.52
CA LYS A 232 -1.43 -23.90 4.07
C LYS A 232 -1.42 -23.55 2.59
N ASP A 233 -0.53 -22.62 2.23
CA ASP A 233 -0.25 -22.18 0.87
C ASP A 233 -1.48 -21.55 0.17
N ALA A 234 -2.26 -20.74 0.91
CA ALA A 234 -3.40 -20.00 0.36
C ALA A 234 -2.99 -19.19 -0.89
N HIS A 235 -3.79 -19.25 -1.96
CA HIS A 235 -3.53 -18.62 -3.26
C HIS A 235 -2.27 -19.13 -3.98
N GLN A 236 -1.76 -20.30 -3.60
CA GLN A 236 -0.65 -20.97 -4.30
C GLN A 236 -1.12 -22.29 -4.92
N LYS A 237 -0.33 -22.84 -5.84
CA LYS A 237 -0.66 -24.12 -6.51
C LYS A 237 -0.77 -25.31 -5.55
N THR A 238 -0.18 -25.20 -4.36
CA THR A 238 -0.17 -26.22 -3.30
C THR A 238 -1.20 -25.95 -2.21
N GLU A 239 -2.13 -25.01 -2.43
CA GLU A 239 -3.19 -24.67 -1.48
C GLU A 239 -3.93 -25.92 -0.98
N ARG A 240 -4.02 -26.05 0.35
CA ARG A 240 -4.64 -27.20 1.01
C ARG A 240 -5.12 -26.83 2.41
N LEU A 241 -6.05 -27.63 2.91
CA LEU A 241 -6.69 -27.46 4.19
C LEU A 241 -6.68 -28.77 4.99
N HIS A 242 -6.56 -28.70 6.31
CA HIS A 242 -6.70 -29.86 7.17
C HIS A 242 -8.17 -30.24 7.33
N VAL A 243 -8.53 -31.46 6.92
CA VAL A 243 -9.93 -31.91 6.81
C VAL A 243 -10.65 -31.85 8.15
N ASP A 244 -10.03 -32.36 9.21
CA ASP A 244 -10.66 -32.39 10.53
C ASP A 244 -10.80 -30.98 11.13
N SER A 245 -9.83 -30.11 10.84
CA SER A 245 -9.89 -28.70 11.25
C SER A 245 -11.02 -27.97 10.58
N ALA A 246 -11.22 -28.21 9.28
CA ALA A 246 -12.24 -27.55 8.49
C ALA A 246 -13.66 -28.04 8.75
N PHE A 247 -13.84 -29.35 8.90
CA PHE A 247 -15.15 -29.97 8.80
C PHE A 247 -15.61 -30.67 10.08
N LYS A 248 -14.77 -30.77 11.12
CA LYS A 248 -15.14 -31.33 12.42
C LYS A 248 -14.96 -30.31 13.55
N GLU A 249 -13.78 -29.70 13.64
CA GLU A 249 -13.38 -28.84 14.76
C GLU A 249 -13.92 -27.41 14.59
N MET A 250 -13.59 -26.73 13.48
CA MET A 250 -14.05 -25.35 13.24
C MET A 250 -15.56 -25.16 13.25
N PRO A 251 -16.39 -26.07 12.70
CA PRO A 251 -17.84 -25.91 12.79
C PRO A 251 -18.35 -25.82 14.22
N VAL A 252 -17.81 -26.65 15.13
CA VAL A 252 -18.18 -26.61 16.56
C VAL A 252 -17.65 -25.34 17.22
N MET A 253 -16.42 -24.92 16.91
CA MET A 253 -15.83 -23.70 17.44
C MET A 253 -16.61 -22.45 17.00
N ILE A 254 -16.93 -22.32 15.71
CA ILE A 254 -17.70 -21.19 15.19
C ILE A 254 -19.13 -21.17 15.76
N ASP A 255 -19.81 -22.32 15.84
CA ASP A 255 -21.15 -22.41 16.45
C ASP A 255 -21.13 -22.00 17.94
N THR A 256 -20.13 -22.46 18.69
CA THR A 256 -19.94 -22.10 20.10
C THR A 256 -19.69 -20.60 20.25
N LEU A 257 -18.83 -20.03 19.40
CA LEU A 257 -18.55 -18.60 19.40
C LEU A 257 -19.82 -17.79 19.10
N ILE A 258 -20.55 -18.11 18.03
CA ILE A 258 -21.77 -17.40 17.65
C ILE A 258 -22.81 -17.44 18.78
N LYS A 259 -23.03 -18.61 19.40
CA LYS A 259 -23.96 -18.77 20.53
C LYS A 259 -23.56 -17.99 21.78
N SER A 260 -22.29 -17.64 21.94
CA SER A 260 -21.81 -16.83 23.07
C SER A 260 -22.00 -15.31 22.87
N LEU A 261 -22.25 -14.87 21.64
CA LEU A 261 -22.38 -13.46 21.27
C LEU A 261 -23.82 -12.93 21.40
N PHE A 262 -24.79 -13.81 21.67
CA PHE A 262 -26.21 -13.50 21.83
C PHE A 262 -26.74 -14.06 23.16
#